data_AF-A0A964L8G8-F1
#
_entry.id   AF-A0A964L8G8-F1
#
_cell.length_a   1.000
_cell.length_b   1.000
_cell.length_c   1.000
_cell.angle_alpha   90.00
_cell.angle_beta   90.00
_cell.angle_gamma   90.00
#
_symmetry.space_group_name_H-M   'P 1'
#
loop_
_entity.id
_entity.type
_entity.pdbx_description
1 polymer ?
#
loop_
_entity_poly.entity_id
_entity_poly.type
_entity_poly.pdbx_seq_one_letter_code
_entity_poly.pdbx_strand_id
1 'polypeptide(L)'
;MVYLAHDEELNRDVALKEIQDRHTENEDSRSRLLLEAGIAGGLEHPSIVPVYGLDQYADGRPLCAMRFIKVDSLRDAIEKFHKGGGKINERPVEFREFLERAVAGGRSGMIHDGLCHSGKIL
;
A
#
# COMPACT_ATOMS: atom_id res chain seq x y z
N MET A 1 -3.26 -6.21 -6.24
CA MET A 1 -3.29 -6.80 -4.89
C MET A 1 -2.28 -6.08 -4.02
N VAL A 2 -2.39 -6.20 -2.70
CA VAL A 2 -1.37 -5.69 -1.76
C VAL A 2 -0.99 -6.82 -0.80
N TYR A 3 0.31 -7.04 -0.63
CA TYR A 3 0.86 -8.10 0.23
C TYR A 3 1.82 -7.50 1.26
N LEU A 4 1.95 -8.18 2.39
CA LEU A 4 3.06 -7.95 3.31
C LEU A 4 4.27 -8.73 2.80
N ALA A 5 5.38 -8.03 2.59
CA ALA A 5 6.66 -8.61 2.23
C ALA A 5 7.76 -8.09 3.17
N HIS A 6 8.87 -8.82 3.20
CA HIS A 6 10.06 -8.42 3.93
C HIS A 6 11.14 -8.00 2.93
N ASP A 7 11.64 -6.77 3.09
CA ASP A 7 12.76 -6.21 2.34
C ASP A 7 14.05 -6.63 3.05
N GLU A 8 14.76 -7.62 2.50
CA GLU A 8 15.96 -8.20 3.11
C GLU A 8 17.17 -7.25 3.07
N GLU A 9 17.24 -6.37 2.06
CA GLU A 9 18.33 -5.40 1.93
C GLU A 9 18.28 -4.35 3.05
N LEU A 10 17.06 -3.88 3.35
CA LEU A 10 16.82 -2.87 4.38
C LEU A 10 16.32 -3.45 5.71
N ASN A 11 16.17 -4.78 5.79
CA ASN A 11 15.69 -5.54 6.94
C ASN A 11 14.41 -4.94 7.56
N ARG A 12 13.37 -4.76 6.74
CA ARG A 12 12.10 -4.13 7.16
C ARG A 12 10.89 -4.72 6.45
N ASP A 13 9.73 -4.60 7.09
CA ASP A 13 8.46 -4.97 6.49
C ASP A 13 7.94 -3.86 5.55
N VAL A 14 7.50 -4.27 4.37
CA VAL A 14 6.94 -3.40 3.33
C VAL A 14 5.61 -3.93 2.82
N ALA A 15 4.77 -3.02 2.31
CA ALA A 15 3.60 -3.40 1.53
C ALA A 15 3.99 -3.42 0.05
N LEU A 16 3.77 -4.54 -0.63
CA LEU A 16 3.97 -4.66 -2.07
C LEU A 16 2.63 -4.61 -2.80
N LYS A 17 2.47 -3.62 -3.68
CA LYS A 17 1.32 -3.49 -4.55
C LYS A 17 1.66 -3.92 -5.97
N GLU A 18 0.92 -4.90 -6.48
CA GLU A 18 1.04 -5.41 -7.85
C GLU A 18 -0.34 -5.46 -8.54
N ILE A 19 -0.34 -5.69 -9.84
CA ILE A 19 -1.57 -5.90 -10.62
C ILE A 19 -2.08 -7.32 -10.35
N GLN A 20 -3.40 -7.50 -10.21
CA GLN A 20 -3.97 -8.85 -10.12
C GLN A 20 -3.67 -9.65 -11.39
N ASP A 21 -3.36 -10.94 -11.27
CA ASP A 21 -3.03 -11.81 -12.41
C ASP A 21 -4.01 -11.71 -13.59
N ARG A 22 -5.31 -11.61 -13.31
CA ARG A 22 -6.35 -11.45 -14.35
C ARG A 22 -6.32 -10.11 -15.11
N HIS A 23 -5.49 -9.17 -14.69
CA HIS A 23 -5.38 -7.81 -15.24
C HIS A 23 -3.95 -7.47 -15.66
N THR A 24 -3.01 -8.42 -15.65
CA THR A 24 -1.59 -8.17 -15.93
C THR A 24 -1.33 -7.81 -17.40
N GLU A 25 -2.14 -8.34 -18.32
CA GLU A 25 -2.12 -7.99 -19.75
C GLU A 25 -2.84 -6.66 -20.06
N ASN A 26 -3.48 -6.04 -19.06
CA ASN A 26 -4.17 -4.77 -19.25
C ASN A 26 -3.20 -3.58 -19.09
N GLU A 27 -2.85 -2.95 -20.20
CA GLU A 27 -2.00 -1.75 -20.23
C GLU A 27 -2.54 -0.59 -19.38
N ASP A 28 -3.86 -0.43 -19.26
CA ASP A 28 -4.44 0.60 -18.38
C ASP A 28 -4.19 0.30 -16.90
N SER A 29 -4.14 -0.98 -16.53
CA SER A 29 -3.82 -1.38 -15.15
C SER A 29 -2.34 -1.14 -14.84
N ARG A 30 -1.46 -1.40 -15.81
CA ARG A 30 -0.01 -1.09 -15.72
C ARG A 30 0.22 0.41 -15.58
N SER A 31 -0.39 1.18 -16.48
CA SER A 31 -0.29 2.64 -16.49
C SER A 31 -0.81 3.27 -15.20
N ARG A 32 -1.92 2.74 -14.66
CA ARG A 32 -2.47 3.22 -13.37
C ARG A 32 -1.54 2.96 -12.19
N LEU A 33 -0.95 1.77 -12.10
CA LEU A 33 -0.01 1.47 -11.01
C LEU A 33 1.20 2.40 -11.05
N LEU A 34 1.77 2.62 -12.23
CA LEU A 34 2.92 3.52 -12.42
C LEU A 34 2.55 4.97 -12.11
N LEU A 35 1.38 5.43 -12.57
CA LEU A 35 0.89 6.78 -12.30
C LEU A 35 0.67 7.01 -10.81
N GLU A 36 -0.01 6.08 -10.12
CA GLU A 36 -0.26 6.18 -8.69
C GLU A 36 1.05 6.21 -7.89
N ALA A 37 2.00 5.34 -8.23
CA ALA A 37 3.31 5.31 -7.58
C ALA A 37 4.09 6.61 -7.84
N GLY A 38 4.06 7.15 -9.05
CA GLY A 38 4.71 8.42 -9.37
C GLY A 38 4.10 9.62 -8.64
N ILE A 39 2.76 9.68 -8.57
CA ILE A 39 2.06 10.72 -7.81
C ILE A 39 2.38 10.60 -6.32
N ALA A 40 2.20 9.41 -5.73
CA ALA A 40 2.39 9.21 -4.30
C ALA A 40 3.86 9.35 -3.88
N GLY A 41 4.81 8.92 -4.73
CA GLY A 41 6.25 9.06 -4.49
C GLY A 41 6.74 10.50 -4.50
N GLY A 42 6.03 11.41 -5.16
CA GLY A 42 6.33 12.85 -5.15
C GLY A 42 5.71 13.62 -3.97
N LEU A 43 4.96 12.95 -3.09
CA LEU A 43 4.21 13.60 -2.01
C LEU A 43 4.83 13.27 -0.65
N GLU A 44 5.31 14.30 0.05
CA GLU A 44 5.81 14.21 1.41
C GLU A 44 4.79 14.79 2.39
N HIS A 45 3.94 13.95 2.96
CA HIS A 45 2.97 14.37 3.97
C HIS A 45 2.70 13.26 4.99
N PRO A 46 2.52 13.56 6.29
CA PRO A 46 2.28 12.54 7.33
C PRO A 46 1.08 11.61 7.06
N SER A 47 0.08 12.12 6.32
CA SER A 47 -1.14 11.37 5.97
C SER A 47 -1.05 10.65 4.61
N ILE A 48 0.09 10.67 3.94
CA ILE A 48 0.32 9.96 2.68
C ILE A 48 1.30 8.83 2.95
N VAL A 49 0.96 7.64 2.46
CA VAL A 49 1.83 6.47 2.63
C VAL A 49 3.05 6.63 1.73
N PRO A 50 4.27 6.64 2.30
CA PRO A 50 5.48 6.77 1.51
C PRO A 50 5.61 5.59 0.55
N VAL A 51 5.83 5.90 -0.73
CA VAL A 51 6.30 4.95 -1.74
C VAL A 51 7.82 4.92 -1.68
N TYR A 52 8.38 3.73 -1.50
CA TYR A 52 9.83 3.52 -1.47
C TYR A 52 10.42 3.32 -2.84
N GLY A 53 9.65 2.76 -3.79
CA GLY A 53 10.12 2.56 -5.14
C GLY A 53 9.17 1.76 -6.01
N LEU A 54 9.52 1.72 -7.29
CA LEU A 54 8.94 0.86 -8.30
C LEU A 54 9.95 -0.21 -8.69
N ASP A 55 9.48 -1.43 -8.85
CA ASP A 55 10.27 -2.55 -9.34
C ASP A 55 9.44 -3.39 -10.30
N GLN A 56 10.01 -4.46 -10.86
CA GLN A 56 9.33 -5.36 -11.78
C GLN A 56 9.71 -6.82 -11.49
N TYR A 57 8.73 -7.71 -11.65
CA TYR A 57 9.01 -9.15 -11.70
C TYR A 57 9.86 -9.51 -12.92
N ALA A 58 10.47 -10.70 -12.91
CA ALA A 58 11.25 -11.22 -14.04
C ALA A 58 10.47 -11.30 -15.36
N ASP A 59 9.13 -11.36 -15.28
CA ASP A 59 8.22 -11.33 -16.44
C ASP A 59 7.80 -9.91 -16.87
N GLY A 60 8.37 -8.86 -16.27
CA GLY A 60 8.12 -7.45 -16.60
C GLY A 60 6.83 -6.88 -16.01
N ARG A 61 6.19 -7.57 -15.06
CA ARG A 61 5.03 -7.02 -14.33
C ARG A 61 5.49 -5.99 -13.28
N PRO A 62 4.96 -4.76 -13.28
CA PRO A 62 5.36 -3.75 -12.31
C PRO A 62 4.81 -4.04 -10.91
N LEU A 63 5.62 -3.71 -9.91
CA LEU A 63 5.28 -3.73 -8.50
C LEU A 63 5.75 -2.45 -7.82
N CYS A 64 5.05 -2.04 -6.77
CA CYS A 64 5.32 -0.82 -6.01
C CYS A 64 5.53 -1.18 -4.55
N ALA A 65 6.70 -0.84 -4.01
CA ALA A 65 7.03 -1.01 -2.60
C ALA A 65 6.67 0.26 -1.84
N MET A 66 5.92 0.12 -0.75
CA MET A 66 5.49 1.23 0.08
C MET A 66 5.54 0.87 1.56
N ARG A 67 5.47 1.89 2.42
CA ARG A 67 5.47 1.70 3.88
C ARG A 67 4.35 0.74 4.29
N PHE A 68 4.73 -0.33 4.99
CA PHE A 68 3.75 -1.16 5.66
C PHE A 68 3.23 -0.42 6.90
N ILE A 69 1.91 -0.27 6.98
CA ILE A 69 1.23 0.34 8.11
C ILE A 69 0.35 -0.73 8.73
N LYS A 70 0.63 -1.10 9.98
CA LYS A 70 -0.16 -2.07 10.73
C LYS A 70 -1.33 -1.35 11.40
N VAL A 71 -2.45 -1.25 10.69
CA VAL A 71 -3.70 -0.69 11.23
C VAL A 71 -4.86 -1.65 10.99
N ASP A 72 -5.91 -1.48 11.80
CA ASP A 72 -7.22 -2.08 11.52
C ASP A 72 -7.67 -1.68 10.12
N SER A 73 -8.40 -2.54 9.41
CA SER A 73 -8.77 -2.21 8.03
C SER A 73 -9.57 -0.92 8.01
N LEU A 74 -9.40 -0.10 6.97
CA LEU A 74 -10.22 1.10 6.80
C LEU A 74 -11.71 0.76 6.86
N ARG A 75 -12.10 -0.41 6.34
CA ARG A 75 -13.45 -0.94 6.47
C ARG A 75 -13.87 -1.07 7.94
N ASP A 76 -13.05 -1.69 8.79
CA ASP A 76 -13.36 -1.84 10.22
C ASP A 76 -13.47 -0.46 10.89
N ALA A 77 -12.61 0.48 10.53
CA ALA A 77 -12.67 1.85 11.03
C ALA A 77 -13.96 2.57 10.59
N ILE A 78 -14.38 2.42 9.32
CA ILE A 78 -15.65 2.93 8.79
C ILE A 78 -16.82 2.28 9.53
N GLU A 79 -16.82 0.95 9.68
CA GLU A 79 -17.90 0.21 10.34
C GLU A 79 -18.02 0.61 11.81
N LYS A 80 -16.89 0.74 12.53
CA LYS A 80 -16.85 1.22 13.91
C LYS A 80 -17.40 2.64 14.01
N PHE A 81 -17.00 3.54 13.11
CA PHE A 81 -17.50 4.90 13.08
C PHE A 81 -19.01 4.97 12.83
N HIS A 82 -19.54 4.17 11.90
CA HIS A 82 -20.98 4.15 11.62
C HIS A 82 -21.81 3.46 12.70
N LYS A 83 -21.27 2.48 13.43
CA LYS A 83 -21.94 1.84 14.58
C LYS A 83 -22.20 2.80 15.73
N GLY A 84 -21.37 3.84 15.91
CA GLY A 84 -21.54 4.81 16.99
C GLY A 84 -22.78 5.71 16.86
N GLY A 85 -23.38 5.85 15.67
CA GLY A 85 -24.53 6.73 15.40
C GLY A 85 -24.22 8.22 15.58
N GLY A 86 -25.02 9.12 14.98
CA GLY A 86 -24.86 10.58 15.11
C GLY A 86 -24.04 11.25 13.99
N LYS A 87 -24.17 12.57 13.85
CA LYS A 87 -23.52 13.35 12.78
C LYS A 87 -22.00 13.46 13.04
N ILE A 88 -21.21 13.62 11.97
CA ILE A 88 -19.74 13.79 12.07
C ILE A 88 -19.38 14.94 13.03
N ASN A 89 -20.15 16.04 12.98
CA ASN A 89 -19.95 17.24 13.78
C ASN A 89 -20.19 17.02 15.29
N GLU A 90 -20.85 15.93 15.65
CA GLU A 90 -21.16 15.56 17.04
C GLU A 90 -20.10 14.62 17.62
N ARG A 91 -19.16 14.12 16.80
CA ARG A 91 -18.15 13.09 17.15
C ARG A 91 -16.76 13.40 16.58
N PRO A 92 -16.16 14.55 16.94
CA PRO A 92 -14.90 15.01 16.34
C PRO A 92 -13.69 14.17 16.74
N VAL A 93 -13.70 13.49 17.90
CA VAL A 93 -12.60 12.64 18.37
C VAL A 93 -12.60 11.32 17.60
N GLU A 94 -13.75 10.68 17.48
CA GLU A 94 -13.95 9.43 16.76
C GLU A 94 -13.71 9.61 15.25
N PHE A 95 -14.06 10.77 14.71
CA PHE A 95 -13.76 11.11 13.32
C PHE A 95 -12.26 11.30 13.09
N ARG A 96 -11.54 11.91 14.04
CA ARG A 96 -10.07 12.03 13.96
C ARG A 96 -9.39 10.66 14.04
N GLU A 97 -9.79 9.83 15.01
CA GLU A 97 -9.28 8.47 15.12
C GLU A 97 -9.55 7.63 13.86
N PHE A 98 -10.69 7.85 13.21
CA PHE A 98 -11.01 7.22 11.93
C PHE A 98 -10.01 7.63 10.83
N LEU A 99 -9.75 8.93 10.67
CA LEU A 99 -8.84 9.46 9.65
C LEU A 99 -7.39 8.99 9.87
N GLU A 100 -6.98 8.78 11.12
CA GLU A 100 -5.64 8.30 11.47
C GLU A 100 -5.42 6.80 11.16
N ARG A 101 -6.49 6.02 10.96
CA ARG A 101 -6.44 4.54 10.84
C ARG A 101 -6.48 4.01 9.40
N ALA A 102 -6.38 4.85 8.39
CA ALA A 102 -6.37 4.36 7.02
C ALA A 102 -4.97 3.85 6.62
N VAL A 103 -4.87 2.55 6.29
CA VAL A 103 -4.04 1.91 5.22
C VAL A 103 -3.34 0.60 5.64
N ALA A 104 -3.54 -0.43 4.80
CA ALA A 104 -2.90 -1.76 4.71
C ALA A 104 -3.44 -2.89 5.63
N GLY A 105 -4.47 -3.58 5.13
CA GLY A 105 -4.72 -4.99 5.46
C GLY A 105 -4.09 -5.88 4.39
N GLY A 106 -3.07 -6.66 4.75
CA GLY A 106 -2.36 -7.56 3.84
C GLY A 106 -2.58 -9.03 4.21
N ARG A 107 -2.89 -9.87 3.21
CA ARG A 107 -2.76 -11.32 3.32
C ARG A 107 -1.26 -11.65 3.32
N SER A 108 -0.82 -12.43 4.30
CA SER A 108 0.59 -12.83 4.45
C SER A 108 0.99 -13.82 3.36
N GLY A 109 2.16 -13.61 2.76
CA GLY A 109 2.81 -14.57 1.89
C GLY A 109 3.47 -13.91 0.68
N MET A 110 4.77 -13.63 0.80
CA MET A 110 5.79 -13.78 -0.25
C MET A 110 7.17 -13.44 0.34
N ILE A 111 8.06 -14.43 0.37
CA ILE A 111 9.51 -14.25 0.57
C ILE A 111 10.09 -14.16 -0.84
N HIS A 112 10.76 -13.05 -1.15
CA HIS A 112 11.34 -12.83 -2.48
C HIS A 112 12.77 -13.40 -2.49
N ASP A 113 12.89 -14.72 -2.61
CA ASP A 113 14.14 -15.35 -3.06
C ASP A 113 14.35 -14.93 -4.53
N GLY A 114 15.24 -13.96 -4.79
CA GLY A 114 15.91 -13.86 -6.10
C GLY A 114 15.89 -12.55 -6.90
N LEU A 115 15.66 -11.36 -6.33
CA LEU A 115 15.91 -10.10 -7.06
C LEU A 115 17.29 -9.50 -6.73
N CYS A 116 18.32 -10.27 -7.05
CA CYS A 116 19.63 -9.71 -7.35
C CYS A 116 19.76 -9.63 -8.87
N HIS A 117 19.31 -8.53 -9.49
CA HIS A 117 19.99 -7.94 -10.66
C HIS A 117 19.38 -6.57 -11.02
N SER A 118 20.27 -5.57 -11.03
CA SER A 118 20.03 -4.13 -11.25
C SER A 118 19.57 -3.38 -10.01
N GLY A 119 20.55 -3.02 -9.17
CA GLY A 119 20.37 -2.28 -7.94
C GLY A 119 19.46 -1.06 -8.05
N LYS A 120 18.48 -1.02 -7.16
CA LYS A 120 18.09 0.10 -6.30
C LYS A 120 16.71 -0.20 -5.71
N ILE A 121 16.66 -0.61 -4.44
CA ILE A 121 15.58 -0.16 -3.56
C ILE A 121 16.03 1.19 -2.96
N LEU A 122 16.19 2.20 -3.81
CA LEU A 122 16.29 3.64 -3.51
C LEU A 122 16.03 4.46 -4.79
#